data_AF-A0A958C383-F1
#
_entry.id   AF-A0A958C383-F1
#
_cell.length_a   1.000
_cell.length_b   1.000
_cell.length_c   1.000
_cell.angle_alpha   90.00
_cell.angle_beta   90.00
_cell.angle_gamma   90.00
#
_symmetry.space_group_name_H-M   'P 1'
#
loop_
_entity.id
_entity.type
_entity.pdbx_description
1 polymer ?
#
loop_
_entity_poly.entity_id
_entity_poly.type
_entity_poly.pdbx_seq_one_letter_code
_entity_poly.pdbx_strand_id
1 'polypeptide(L)' 'FAYSYDDLDVQPGQTWWYWLEDVSLGGATTLHGPVSATVSTPAAVTLSGVQANPAAGTAALPWLLVVAGAGVALALGRRR' A
#
# COMPACT_ATOMS: atom_id res chain seq x y z
N PHE A 1 20.98 -32.63 6.85
CA PHE A 1 20.23 -32.20 5.66
C PHE A 1 18.86 -31.74 6.10
N ALA A 2 18.26 -30.75 5.44
CA ALA A 2 16.90 -30.29 5.73
C ALA A 2 16.09 -30.35 4.43
N TYR A 3 14.83 -30.78 4.53
CA TYR A 3 13.88 -30.84 3.42
C TYR A 3 12.79 -29.79 3.65
N SER A 4 12.29 -29.20 2.58
CA SER A 4 11.21 -28.20 2.61
C SER A 4 10.20 -28.45 1.50
N TYR A 5 8.93 -28.22 1.80
CA TYR A 5 7.82 -28.28 0.86
C TYR A 5 6.84 -27.14 1.18
N ASP A 6 6.40 -26.43 0.15
CA ASP A 6 5.40 -25.37 0.26
C ASP A 6 4.05 -25.92 -0.22
N ASP A 7 3.10 -26.06 0.70
CA ASP A 7 1.72 -26.42 0.37
C ASP A 7 0.94 -25.16 -0.05
N LEU A 8 0.58 -25.07 -1.32
CA LEU A 8 -0.10 -23.91 -1.90
C LEU A 8 -1.63 -24.04 -1.93
N ASP A 9 -2.18 -25.20 -1.57
CA ASP A 9 -3.61 -25.49 -1.68
C ASP A 9 -4.38 -25.22 -0.36
N VAL A 10 -3.64 -24.88 0.70
CA VAL A 10 -4.19 -24.58 2.03
C VAL A 10 -5.08 -23.34 2.04
N GLN A 11 -6.16 -23.40 2.82
CA GLN A 11 -7.09 -22.30 2.96
C GLN A 11 -6.77 -21.43 4.19
N PRO A 12 -6.80 -20.08 4.05
CA PRO A 12 -6.64 -19.16 5.18
C PRO A 12 -7.69 -19.38 6.28
N GLY A 13 -7.28 -19.15 7.53
CA GLY A 13 -8.13 -19.31 8.72
C GLY A 13 -8.22 -20.74 9.25
N GLN A 14 -7.65 -21.72 8.55
CA GLN A 14 -7.70 -23.14 8.92
C GLN A 14 -6.37 -23.61 9.53
N THR A 15 -6.47 -24.57 10.45
CA THR A 15 -5.31 -25.31 10.98
C THR A 15 -5.14 -26.62 10.23
N TRP A 16 -3.97 -26.81 9.65
CA TRP A 16 -3.59 -28.01 8.91
C TRP A 16 -2.59 -28.85 9.71
N TRP A 17 -2.61 -30.16 9.50
CA TRP A 17 -1.74 -31.13 10.16
C TRP A 17 -0.91 -31.87 9.13
N TYR A 18 0.39 -31.99 9.40
CA TYR A 18 1.36 -32.56 8.48
C TYR A 18 2.17 -33.66 9.13
N TRP A 19 2.48 -34.67 8.33
CA TRP A 19 3.44 -35.72 8.62
C TRP A 19 4.51 -35.72 7.54
N LEU A 20 5.73 -36.09 7.91
CA LEU A 20 6.82 -36.31 6.98
C LEU A 20 7.23 -37.76 7.07
N GLU A 21 7.13 -38.50 5.97
CA GLU A 21 7.68 -39.85 5.87
C GLU A 21 9.04 -39.78 5.17
N ASP A 22 10.10 -40.26 5.83
CA ASP A 22 11.35 -40.57 5.15
C ASP A 22 11.37 -42.01 4.67
N VAL A 23 11.92 -42.23 3.47
CA VAL A 23 12.05 -43.55 2.84
C VAL A 23 13.51 -43.72 2.42
N SER A 24 14.17 -44.73 2.98
CA SER A 24 15.54 -45.09 2.60
C SER A 24 15.60 -45.78 1.24
N LEU A 25 16.79 -45.86 0.61
CA LEU A 25 16.98 -46.59 -0.65
C LEU A 25 16.65 -48.08 -0.54
N GLY A 26 16.69 -48.66 0.67
CA GLY A 26 16.29 -50.02 0.96
C GLY A 26 14.79 -50.19 1.27
N GLY A 27 14.00 -49.11 1.22
CA GLY A 27 12.56 -49.12 1.47
C GLY A 27 12.14 -49.06 2.93
N ALA A 28 13.07 -48.99 3.90
CA ALA A 28 12.72 -48.73 5.29
C ALA A 28 12.18 -47.30 5.44
N THR A 29 11.11 -47.12 6.22
CA THR A 29 10.46 -45.83 6.42
C THR A 29 10.44 -45.37 7.88
N THR A 30 10.46 -44.06 8.08
CA THR A 30 10.23 -43.41 9.39
C THR A 30 9.19 -42.31 9.21
N LEU A 31 8.14 -42.33 10.04
CA LEU A 31 7.10 -41.30 10.04
C LEU A 31 7.35 -40.29 11.15
N HIS A 32 7.45 -39.02 10.78
CA HIS A 32 7.62 -37.89 11.69
C HIS A 32 6.32 -37.09 11.78
N GLY A 33 6.03 -36.57 12.98
CA GLY A 33 4.88 -35.71 13.24
C GLY A 33 3.79 -36.35 14.11
N PRO A 34 2.57 -35.76 14.15
CA PRO A 34 2.20 -34.60 13.35
C PRO A 34 2.78 -33.29 13.86
N VAL A 35 2.89 -32.32 12.96
CA VAL A 35 3.00 -30.89 13.28
C VAL A 35 1.77 -30.17 12.73
N SER A 36 1.46 -28.99 13.27
CA SER A 36 0.35 -28.17 12.77
C SER A 36 0.77 -26.73 12.49
N ALA A 37 0.06 -26.12 11.56
CA ALA A 37 0.17 -24.71 11.25
C ALA A 37 -1.22 -24.12 10.97
N THR A 38 -1.51 -22.96 11.55
CA THR A 38 -2.69 -22.17 11.22
C THR A 38 -2.33 -21.16 10.14
N VAL A 39 -3.04 -21.20 9.02
CA VAL A 39 -2.81 -20.28 7.90
C VAL A 39 -3.46 -18.93 8.23
N SER A 40 -2.65 -17.88 8.30
CA SER A 40 -3.15 -16.53 8.60
C SER A 40 -3.99 -16.00 7.42
N THR A 41 -5.09 -15.31 7.74
CA THR A 41 -5.81 -14.51 6.75
C THR A 41 -5.00 -13.24 6.47
N PRO A 42 -4.81 -12.85 5.20
CA PRO A 42 -4.23 -11.55 4.88
C PRO A 42 -5.02 -10.45 5.57
N ALA A 43 -4.33 -9.54 6.25
CA ALA A 43 -4.98 -8.38 6.87
C ALA A 43 -5.55 -7.49 5.75
N ALA A 44 -6.86 -7.35 5.67
CA ALA A 44 -7.49 -6.38 4.78
C ALA A 44 -7.21 -4.98 5.33
N VAL A 45 -6.56 -4.14 4.52
CA VAL A 45 -6.34 -2.72 4.85
C VAL A 45 -7.26 -1.89 3.98
N THR A 46 -8.10 -1.07 4.60
CA THR A 46 -8.93 -0.08 3.91
C THR A 46 -8.31 1.31 4.07
N LEU A 47 -8.20 2.06 2.98
CA LEU A 47 -7.83 3.47 3.05
C LEU A 47 -9.01 4.28 3.61
N SER A 48 -8.86 4.83 4.82
CA SER A 48 -9.90 5.66 5.44
C SER A 48 -9.95 7.09 4.88
N GLY A 49 -8.90 7.54 4.21
CA GLY A 49 -8.86 8.87 3.60
C GLY A 49 -7.53 9.17 2.92
N VAL A 50 -7.59 10.05 1.92
CA VAL A 50 -6.43 10.69 1.28
C VAL A 50 -6.64 12.20 1.39
N GLN A 51 -5.68 12.90 1.99
CA GLN A 51 -5.68 14.36 2.04
C GLN A 51 -4.51 14.90 1.22
N ALA A 52 -4.81 15.70 0.21
CA ALA A 52 -3.81 16.51 -0.47
C ALA A 52 -3.74 17.88 0.24
N ASN A 53 -2.53 18.31 0.60
CA ASN A 53 -2.33 19.68 1.06
C ASN A 53 -2.00 20.55 -0.17
N PRO A 54 -2.74 21.63 -0.45
CA PRO A 54 -2.31 22.55 -1.49
C PRO A 54 -0.93 23.09 -1.10
N ALA A 55 0.01 23.07 -2.04
CA ALA A 55 1.21 23.88 -1.87
C ALA A 55 0.72 25.30 -1.60
N ALA A 56 1.23 25.93 -0.53
CA ALA A 56 0.95 27.33 -0.23
C ALA A 56 1.49 28.16 -1.39
N GLY A 57 0.68 28.29 -2.44
CA GLY A 57 0.88 29.26 -3.50
C GLY A 57 0.78 30.59 -2.80
N THR A 58 1.94 31.15 -2.45
CA THR A 58 2.08 32.57 -2.13
C THR A 58 1.18 33.31 -3.11
N ALA A 59 0.16 33.99 -2.58
CA ALA A 59 -0.80 34.76 -3.35
C ALA A 59 -0.02 35.82 -4.16
N ALA A 60 0.48 35.43 -5.32
CA ALA A 60 1.19 36.29 -6.24
C ALA A 60 0.15 37.00 -7.10
N LEU A 61 -0.61 37.90 -6.47
CA LEU A 61 -1.45 38.86 -7.17
C LEU A 61 -0.91 40.31 -7.06
N PRO A 62 0.40 40.60 -7.22
CA PRO A 62 0.82 41.99 -7.33
C PRO A 62 0.40 42.62 -8.66
N TRP A 63 0.18 41.81 -9.71
CA TRP A 63 -0.11 42.31 -11.06
C TRP A 63 -1.57 42.80 -11.23
N LEU A 64 -2.53 42.29 -10.45
CA LEU A 64 -3.91 42.79 -10.49
C LEU A 64 -4.04 44.22 -9.98
N LEU A 65 -3.19 44.65 -9.04
CA LEU A 65 -3.14 46.04 -8.57
C LEU A 65 -2.54 46.98 -9.64
N VAL A 66 -1.59 46.49 -10.43
CA VAL A 66 -0.98 47.26 -11.52
C VAL A 66 -1.99 47.54 -12.65
N VAL A 67 -2.79 46.55 -13.02
CA VAL A 67 -3.83 46.73 -14.06
C VAL A 67 -4.97 47.65 -13.56
N ALA A 68 -5.38 47.51 -12.30
CA ALA A 68 -6.39 48.40 -11.71
C ALA A 68 -5.90 49.86 -11.60
N GLY A 69 -4.64 50.07 -11.21
CA GLY A 69 -4.03 51.41 -11.13
C GLY A 69 -3.86 52.09 -12.50
N ALA A 70 -3.45 51.33 -13.52
CA ALA A 70 -3.33 51.84 -14.89
C ALA A 70 -4.68 52.25 -15.50
N GLY A 71 -5.75 51.49 -15.22
CA GLY A 71 -7.11 51.82 -15.68
C GLY A 71 -7.66 53.14 -15.11
N VAL A 72 -7.38 53.42 -13.83
CA VAL A 72 -7.79 54.68 -13.17
C VAL A 72 -7.02 55.88 -13.70
N ALA A 73 -5.70 55.74 -13.93
CA ALA A 73 -4.86 56.81 -14.48
C ALA A 73 -5.28 57.22 -15.89
N LEU A 74 -5.64 56.25 -16.74
CA LEU A 74 -6.13 56.52 -18.11
C LEU A 74 -7.50 57.18 -18.14
N ALA A 75 -8.38 56.87 -17.16
CA ALA A 75 -9.70 57.50 -17.06
C ALA A 75 -9.64 58.96 -16.60
N LEU A 76 -8.66 59.32 -15.76
CA LEU A 76 -8.44 60.69 -15.28
C LEU A 76 -7.65 61.56 -16.28
N GLY A 77 -6.74 60.97 -17.05
CA GLY A 77 -5.96 61.67 -18.07
C GLY A 77 -6.76 62.12 -19.30
N ARG A 78 -7.94 61.52 -19.53
CA ARG A 78 -8.80 61.76 -20.71
C ARG A 78 -9.83 62.88 -20.50
N ARG A 79 -9.76 63.59 -19.36
CA ARG A 79 -10.63 64.72 -18.97
C ARG A 79 -9.94 66.09 -18.92
N ARG A 80 -8.71 66.21 -19.44
CA ARG A 80 -8.03 67.49 -19.72
C ARG A 80 -7.89 67.68 -21.22
#